data_AF-C0N9L2-F1
#
_entry.id   AF-C0N9L2-F1
#
_cell.length_a   1.000
_cell.length_b   1.000
_cell.length_c   1.000
_cell.angle_alpha   90.00
_cell.angle_beta   90.00
_cell.angle_gamma   90.00
#
_symmetry.space_group_name_H-M   'P 1'
#
loop_
_entity.id
_entity.type
_entity.pdbx_description
1 polymer ?
#
loop_
_entity_poly.entity_id
_entity_poly.type
_entity_poly.pdbx_seq_one_letter_code
_entity_poly.pdbx_strand_id
1 'polypeptide(L)'
;MVKTLDERHAESERQLTQLAPCETEAEYRKAAETGNPEALLALAKALLDNSIEHQDPDEALLCLQRIRNTAGNAAIPDDELDKVERKAKKKQHELGEAQQLEYMHNQDA
;
A
#
# COMPACT_ATOMS: atom_id res chain seq x y z
N MET A 1 37.24 -24.62 -8.96
CA MET A 1 36.22 -24.79 -10.03
C MET A 1 35.01 -23.97 -9.64
N VAL A 2 34.83 -22.85 -10.34
CA VAL A 2 33.68 -21.96 -10.20
C VAL A 2 32.43 -22.70 -10.67
N LYS A 3 31.35 -22.64 -9.90
CA LYS A 3 29.99 -22.73 -10.44
C LYS A 3 29.42 -21.33 -10.34
N THR A 4 29.38 -20.67 -11.49
CA THR A 4 28.70 -19.40 -11.77
C THR A 4 27.20 -19.53 -11.44
N LEU A 5 26.65 -18.54 -10.72
CA LEU A 5 25.73 -17.52 -11.23
C LEU A 5 24.40 -18.09 -11.75
N ASP A 6 23.30 -17.57 -11.21
CA ASP A 6 22.04 -17.41 -11.95
C ASP A 6 21.07 -18.60 -12.06
N GLU A 7 20.92 -19.46 -11.05
CA GLU A 7 19.86 -20.47 -11.11
C GLU A 7 19.18 -20.67 -9.75
N ARG A 8 17.87 -20.40 -9.75
CA ARG A 8 16.84 -20.76 -8.75
C ARG A 8 16.28 -19.67 -7.81
N HIS A 9 16.55 -18.39 -8.04
CA HIS A 9 15.65 -17.34 -7.54
C HIS A 9 14.56 -16.95 -8.56
N ALA A 10 14.38 -17.77 -9.59
CA ALA A 10 13.41 -17.62 -10.67
C ALA A 10 12.25 -18.64 -10.62
N GLU A 11 12.13 -19.43 -9.55
CA GLU A 11 11.06 -20.44 -9.39
C GLU A 11 10.10 -20.19 -8.22
N SER A 12 10.25 -19.08 -7.48
CA SER A 12 9.23 -18.68 -6.48
C SER A 12 8.04 -17.92 -7.09
N GLU A 13 7.92 -17.90 -8.42
CA GLU A 13 6.79 -17.27 -9.13
C GLU A 13 5.73 -18.29 -9.60
N ARG A 14 5.79 -19.56 -9.19
CA ARG A 14 4.90 -20.61 -9.74
C ARG A 14 3.90 -21.25 -8.78
N GLN A 15 3.64 -20.64 -7.63
CA GLN A 15 2.49 -21.02 -6.80
C GLN A 15 1.52 -19.86 -6.60
N LEU A 16 1.17 -19.32 -7.76
CA LEU A 16 -0.02 -18.52 -8.00
C LEU A 16 -1.27 -19.42 -7.92
N THR A 17 -1.60 -20.00 -6.76
CA THR A 17 -2.91 -20.64 -6.55
C THR A 17 -3.24 -20.75 -5.07
N GLN A 18 -3.86 -19.72 -4.52
CA GLN A 18 -5.18 -19.84 -3.92
C GLN A 18 -5.53 -18.48 -3.35
N LEU A 19 -6.78 -18.09 -3.56
CA LEU A 19 -7.47 -16.96 -2.95
C LEU A 19 -7.52 -17.16 -1.43
N ALA A 20 -6.37 -17.10 -0.76
CA ALA A 20 -6.30 -17.08 0.68
C ALA A 20 -6.67 -15.66 1.14
N PRO A 21 -7.50 -15.53 2.18
CA PRO A 21 -7.74 -14.23 2.80
C PRO A 21 -6.36 -13.71 3.26
N CYS A 22 -5.93 -12.66 2.60
CA CYS A 22 -4.73 -11.89 2.85
C CYS A 22 -4.81 -11.29 4.27
N GLU A 23 -4.39 -12.07 5.26
CA GLU A 23 -4.57 -11.76 6.69
C GLU A 23 -3.55 -10.73 7.21
N THR A 24 -2.56 -10.27 6.44
CA THR A 24 -1.53 -9.37 7.02
C THR A 24 -0.91 -8.38 6.03
N GLU A 25 -0.85 -7.12 6.45
CA GLU A 25 -0.13 -5.98 5.82
C GLU A 25 1.26 -6.36 5.28
N ALA A 26 1.98 -7.22 6.00
CA ALA A 26 3.31 -7.70 5.63
C ALA A 26 3.34 -8.41 4.26
N GLU A 27 2.28 -9.12 3.90
CA GLU A 27 2.20 -9.85 2.64
C GLU A 27 1.87 -8.90 1.48
N TYR A 28 1.02 -7.91 1.73
CA TYR A 28 0.78 -6.82 0.79
C TYR A 28 2.02 -5.97 0.55
N ARG A 29 2.83 -5.68 1.58
CA ARG A 29 4.13 -4.99 1.39
C ARG A 29 5.05 -5.79 0.48
N LYS A 30 5.21 -7.09 0.70
CA LYS A 30 6.04 -7.93 -0.20
C LYS A 30 5.54 -7.93 -1.64
N ALA A 31 4.22 -8.00 -1.84
CA ALA A 31 3.64 -7.94 -3.18
C ALA A 31 3.67 -6.52 -3.79
N ALA A 32 3.73 -5.47 -2.97
CA ALA A 32 4.00 -4.11 -3.40
C ALA A 32 5.47 -3.93 -3.85
N GLU A 33 6.42 -4.67 -3.24
CA GLU A 33 7.82 -4.70 -3.68
C GLU A 33 7.97 -5.31 -5.07
N THR A 34 7.12 -6.28 -5.44
CA THR A 34 7.12 -6.85 -6.80
C THR A 34 6.48 -5.92 -7.84
N GLY A 35 5.89 -4.80 -7.41
CA GLY A 35 5.26 -3.81 -8.30
C GLY A 35 3.90 -4.24 -8.84
N ASN A 36 3.24 -5.21 -8.20
CA ASN A 36 1.91 -5.64 -8.63
C ASN A 36 0.85 -4.56 -8.27
N PRO A 37 0.09 -4.06 -9.27
CA PRO A 37 -0.87 -2.96 -9.04
C PRO A 37 -2.04 -3.35 -8.12
N GLU A 38 -2.49 -4.61 -8.14
CA GLU A 38 -3.57 -5.09 -7.28
C GLU A 38 -3.13 -5.16 -5.81
N ALA A 39 -1.89 -5.62 -5.57
CA ALA A 39 -1.31 -5.68 -4.24
C ALA A 39 -1.08 -4.28 -3.65
N LEU A 40 -0.56 -3.35 -4.46
CA LEU A 40 -0.41 -1.95 -4.08
C LEU A 40 -1.76 -1.31 -3.72
N LEU A 41 -2.83 -1.62 -4.47
CA LEU A 41 -4.16 -1.11 -4.17
C LEU A 41 -4.70 -1.67 -2.86
N ALA A 42 -4.50 -2.96 -2.61
CA ALA A 42 -4.94 -3.60 -1.38
C ALA A 42 -4.17 -3.07 -0.16
N LEU A 43 -2.85 -2.86 -0.29
CA LEU A 43 -2.04 -2.20 0.74
C LEU A 43 -2.56 -0.79 1.03
N ALA A 44 -2.78 0.02 -0.02
CA ALA A 44 -3.32 1.37 0.11
C ALA A 44 -4.68 1.37 0.82
N LYS A 45 -5.58 0.43 0.47
CA LYS A 45 -6.87 0.29 1.16
C LYS A 45 -6.68 -0.08 2.63
N ALA A 46 -5.76 -0.99 2.96
CA ALA A 46 -5.47 -1.37 4.34
C ALA A 46 -4.96 -0.19 5.17
N LEU A 47 -4.00 0.58 4.66
CA LEU A 47 -3.40 1.78 5.30
C LEU A 47 -4.41 2.87 5.63
N LEU A 48 -5.53 2.91 4.91
CA LEU A 48 -6.63 3.84 5.14
C LEU A 48 -7.73 3.26 6.01
N ASP A 49 -7.88 1.94 5.99
CA ASP A 49 -8.86 1.26 6.81
C ASP A 49 -8.39 1.24 8.27
N ASN A 50 -9.32 1.11 9.20
CA ASN A 50 -8.98 1.00 10.63
C ASN A 50 -8.63 -0.44 11.03
N SER A 51 -8.44 -1.30 10.02
CA SER A 51 -8.09 -2.71 10.16
C SER A 51 -6.61 -2.92 10.52
N ILE A 52 -5.74 -1.94 10.31
CA ILE A 52 -4.35 -1.99 10.76
C ILE A 52 -4.04 -0.86 11.74
N GLU A 53 -3.17 -1.21 12.69
CA GLU A 53 -2.74 -0.36 13.80
C GLU A 53 -1.89 0.83 13.36
N HIS A 54 -1.29 0.76 12.16
CA HIS A 54 -0.49 1.84 11.58
C HIS A 54 -1.20 2.43 10.35
N GLN A 55 -2.04 3.44 10.58
CA GLN A 55 -2.69 4.15 9.48
C GLN A 55 -1.72 5.15 8.88
N ASP A 56 -1.34 4.93 7.63
CA ASP A 56 -0.40 5.80 6.93
C ASP A 56 -0.97 6.24 5.56
N PRO A 57 -1.77 7.32 5.55
CA PRO A 57 -2.42 7.76 4.33
C PRO A 57 -1.43 8.36 3.30
N ASP A 58 -0.25 8.80 3.72
CA ASP A 58 0.84 9.20 2.81
C ASP A 58 1.37 7.99 2.04
N GLU A 59 1.67 6.88 2.75
CA GLU A 59 2.10 5.64 2.12
C GLU A 59 1.03 5.08 1.17
N ALA A 60 -0.25 5.22 1.51
CA ALA A 60 -1.36 4.85 0.62
C ALA A 60 -1.33 5.65 -0.70
N LEU A 61 -1.08 6.96 -0.67
CA LEU A 61 -0.97 7.80 -1.87
C LEU A 61 0.25 7.41 -2.73
N LEU A 62 1.39 7.11 -2.09
CA LEU A 62 2.58 6.63 -2.80
C LEU A 62 2.30 5.30 -3.53
N CYS A 63 1.55 4.39 -2.90
CA CYS A 63 1.13 3.15 -3.54
C CYS A 63 0.30 3.43 -4.80
N LEU A 64 -0.70 4.31 -4.73
CA LEU A 64 -1.52 4.71 -5.88
C LEU A 64 -0.68 5.34 -7.00
N GLN A 65 0.29 6.18 -6.65
CA GLN A 65 1.20 6.77 -7.63
C GLN A 65 2.05 5.71 -8.33
N ARG A 66 2.54 4.70 -7.59
CA ARG A 66 3.29 3.57 -8.17
C ARG A 66 2.41 2.76 -9.12
N ILE A 67 1.14 2.51 -8.78
CA ILE A 67 0.19 1.85 -9.69
C ILE A 67 0.07 2.62 -11.01
N ARG A 68 -0.17 3.93 -10.95
CA ARG A 68 -0.26 4.79 -12.15
C ARG A 68 1.01 4.81 -12.98
N ASN A 69 2.18 4.73 -12.33
CA ASN A 69 3.48 4.71 -13.00
C ASN A 69 3.87 3.32 -13.53
N THR A 70 3.16 2.26 -13.12
CA THR A 70 3.42 0.90 -13.59
C THR A 70 2.86 0.76 -15.01
N ALA A 71 3.76 0.56 -15.98
CA ALA A 71 3.40 0.38 -17.38
C ALA A 71 2.56 -0.90 -17.56
N GLY A 72 1.24 -0.75 -17.66
CA GLY A 72 0.30 -1.87 -17.62
C GLY A 72 -0.93 -1.67 -16.72
N ASN A 73 -1.15 -0.46 -16.18
CA ASN A 73 -2.28 -0.07 -15.32
C ASN A 73 -3.71 -0.30 -15.90
N ALA A 74 -3.87 -1.03 -17.00
CA ALA A 74 -5.18 -1.44 -17.51
C ALA A 74 -5.97 -2.33 -16.52
N ALA A 75 -5.31 -2.90 -15.51
CA ALA A 75 -5.95 -3.76 -14.51
C ALA A 75 -6.79 -2.99 -13.49
N ILE A 76 -6.36 -1.78 -13.08
CA ILE A 76 -7.08 -0.98 -12.08
C ILE A 76 -7.65 0.27 -12.75
N PRO A 77 -8.98 0.46 -12.74
CA PRO A 77 -9.57 1.67 -13.31
C PRO A 77 -9.16 2.90 -12.50
N ASP A 78 -8.81 3.99 -13.19
CA ASP A 78 -8.43 5.27 -12.56
C ASP A 78 -9.50 5.79 -11.58
N ASP A 79 -10.78 5.50 -11.82
CA ASP A 79 -11.89 5.83 -10.90
C ASP A 79 -11.74 5.18 -9.51
N GLU A 80 -11.26 3.94 -9.48
CA GLU A 80 -11.01 3.24 -8.21
C GLU A 80 -9.80 3.83 -7.50
N LEU A 81 -8.75 4.21 -8.24
CA LEU A 81 -7.60 4.91 -7.67
C LEU A 81 -8.00 6.27 -7.09
N ASP A 82 -8.84 7.03 -7.79
CA ASP A 82 -9.31 8.35 -7.34
C ASP A 82 -10.16 8.25 -6.06
N LYS A 83 -11.01 7.23 -5.95
CA LYS A 83 -11.78 6.95 -4.72
C LYS A 83 -10.88 6.70 -3.51
N VAL A 84 -9.83 5.89 -3.68
CA VAL A 84 -8.87 5.60 -2.61
C VAL A 84 -8.03 6.86 -2.31
N GLU A 85 -7.63 7.62 -3.32
CA GLU A 85 -6.89 8.88 -3.16
C GLU A 85 -7.66 9.90 -2.32
N ARG A 86 -8.96 10.07 -2.60
CA ARG A 86 -9.83 10.97 -1.82
C ARG A 86 -9.95 10.52 -0.37
N LYS A 87 -10.08 9.22 -0.12
CA LYS A 87 -10.09 8.67 1.25
C LYS A 87 -8.77 8.95 1.96
N ALA A 88 -7.64 8.77 1.26
CA ALA A 88 -6.32 9.05 1.81
C ALA A 88 -6.15 10.51 2.22
N LYS A 89 -6.50 11.45 1.32
CA LYS A 89 -6.45 12.89 1.62
C LYS A 89 -7.34 13.28 2.79
N LYS A 90 -8.55 12.70 2.86
CA LYS A 90 -9.45 12.92 4.00
C LYS A 90 -8.81 12.44 5.31
N LYS A 91 -8.26 11.22 5.31
CA LYS A 91 -7.62 10.64 6.49
C LYS A 91 -6.36 11.41 6.91
N GLN A 92 -5.56 11.89 5.96
CA GLN A 92 -4.44 12.82 6.20
C GLN A 92 -4.91 14.07 6.94
N HIS A 93 -6.00 14.69 6.48
CA HIS A 93 -6.56 15.87 7.12
C HIS A 93 -7.03 15.56 8.54
N GLU A 94 -7.77 14.47 8.73
CA GLU A 94 -8.27 14.05 10.06
C GLU A 94 -7.11 13.78 11.05
N LEU A 95 -6.04 13.11 10.61
CA LEU A 95 -4.85 12.86 11.44
C LEU A 95 -4.03 14.14 11.70
N GLY A 96 -3.95 15.03 10.72
CA GLY A 96 -3.28 16.33 10.85
C GLY A 96 -4.03 17.31 11.75
N GLU A 97 -5.37 17.28 11.76
CA GLU A 97 -6.21 18.04 12.68
C GLU A 97 -6.10 17.52 14.10
N ALA A 98 -6.07 16.19 14.28
CA ALA A 98 -5.85 15.57 15.59
C ALA A 98 -4.50 16.01 16.19
N GLN A 99 -3.42 16.02 15.39
CA GLN A 99 -2.12 16.52 15.84
C GLN A 99 -2.13 18.01 16.20
N GLN A 100 -2.86 18.86 15.46
CA GLN A 100 -2.95 20.29 15.76
C GLN A 100 -3.74 20.57 17.04
N LEU A 101 -4.81 19.81 17.29
CA LEU A 101 -5.60 19.91 18.52
C LEU A 101 -4.81 19.46 19.76
N GLU A 102 -4.02 18.39 19.65
CA GLU A 102 -3.08 17.99 20.71
C GLU A 102 -2.00 19.05 20.95
N TYR A 103 -1.45 19.64 19.89
CA TYR A 103 -0.42 20.67 20.00
C TYR A 103 -0.94 21.94 20.67
N MET A 104 -2.17 22.37 20.35
CA MET A 104 -2.81 23.51 21.02
C MET A 104 -3.13 23.24 22.49
N HIS A 105 -3.60 22.04 22.86
CA HIS A 105 -3.89 21.72 24.27
C HIS A 105 -2.63 21.59 25.13
N ASN A 106 -1.49 21.20 24.54
CA ASN A 106 -0.21 21.15 25.26
C ASN A 106 0.51 22.51 25.36
N GLN A 107 0.08 23.54 24.61
CA GLN A 107 0.62 24.90 24.74
C GLN A 107 -0.06 25.71 25.85
N ASP A 108 -1.21 25.26 26.37
CA ASP A 108 -2.00 25.94 27.41
C ASP A 108 -1.86 25.31 28.82
N ALA A 109 -0.88 24.41 29.02
CA ALA A 109 -0.56 23.76 30.29
C ALA A 109 0.75 24.29 30.91
#